data_AF-K1T7R3-F1
#
_entry.id   AF-K1T7R3-F1
#
_cell.length_a   1.000
_cell.length_b   1.000
_cell.length_c   1.000
_cell.angle_alpha   90.00
_cell.angle_beta   90.00
_cell.angle_gamma   90.00
#
_symmetry.space_group_name_H-M   'P 1'
#
loop_
_entity.id
_entity.type
_entity.pdbx_description
1 polymer ?
#
loop_
_entity_poly.entity_id
_entity_poly.type
_entity_poly.pdbx_seq_one_letter_code
_entity_poly.pdbx_strand_id
1 'polypeptide(L)' 'MEDILTDLMFEAPSDPTIDKIIITEGVIKNGAAPQITRKKELLQTNSVKLTQKDAKKRQKRSTAS' A
#
# COMPACT_ATOMS: atom_id res chain seq x y z
N MET A 1 0.25 -8.20 -18.42
CA MET A 1 -0.98 -7.56 -17.87
C MET A 1 -1.01 -7.69 -16.36
N GLU A 2 -0.78 -8.89 -15.81
CA GLU A 2 -0.59 -9.07 -14.36
C GLU A 2 0.50 -8.15 -13.82
N ASP A 3 1.64 -8.02 -14.50
CA ASP A 3 2.77 -7.19 -14.04
C ASP A 3 2.36 -5.76 -13.62
N ILE A 4 1.57 -5.06 -14.45
CA ILE A 4 1.10 -3.69 -14.18
C ILE A 4 0.17 -3.65 -12.96
N LEU A 5 -0.67 -4.68 -12.81
CA LEU A 5 -1.59 -4.79 -11.68
C LEU A 5 -0.87 -5.18 -10.39
N THR A 6 0.15 -6.04 -10.48
CA THR A 6 0.95 -6.49 -9.34
C THR A 6 1.67 -5.31 -8.70
N ASP A 7 2.30 -4.44 -9.49
CA ASP A 7 2.98 -3.24 -9.00
C ASP A 7 1.97 -2.28 -8.35
N LEU A 8 0.83 -2.03 -9.00
CA LEU A 8 -0.23 -1.18 -8.44
C LEU A 8 -0.80 -1.73 -7.13
N MET A 9 -1.01 -3.04 -7.02
CA MET A 9 -1.53 -3.67 -5.80
C MET A 9 -0.53 -3.61 -4.65
N PHE A 10 0.77 -3.56 -4.93
CA PHE A 10 1.80 -3.40 -3.92
C PHE A 10 1.95 -1.93 -3.48
N GLU A 11 1.94 -1.00 -4.43
CA GLU A 11 2.17 0.43 -4.17
C GLU A 11 0.93 1.15 -3.63
N ALA A 12 -0.26 0.84 -4.15
CA ALA A 12 -1.48 1.58 -3.81
C ALA A 12 -1.85 1.55 -2.31
N PRO A 13 -1.69 0.43 -1.57
CA PRO A 13 -1.91 0.43 -0.12
C PRO A 13 -0.92 1.29 0.66
N SER A 14 0.26 1.57 0.11
CA SER A 14 1.31 2.36 0.76
C SER A 14 1.10 3.87 0.60
N ASP A 15 0.36 4.30 -0.43
CA ASP A 15 0.04 5.70 -0.68
C ASP A 15 -1.42 6.02 -0.27
N PRO A 16 -1.65 6.54 0.95
CA PRO A 16 -2.99 6.84 1.45
C PRO A 16 -3.64 8.01 0.71
N THR A 17 -2.90 8.72 -0.16
CA THR A 17 -3.46 9.83 -0.94
C THR A 17 -4.20 9.35 -2.18
N ILE A 18 -4.03 8.10 -2.60
CA ILE A 18 -4.71 7.55 -3.78
C ILE A 18 -6.21 7.40 -3.47
N ASP A 19 -7.04 8.02 -4.30
CA ASP A 19 -8.50 7.91 -4.23
C ASP A 19 -9.03 6.87 -5.22
N LYS A 20 -8.52 6.93 -6.46
CA LYS A 20 -9.04 6.15 -7.57
C LYS A 20 -7.94 5.86 -8.58
N ILE A 21 -7.94 4.65 -9.09
CA ILE A 21 -7.10 4.22 -10.21
C ILE A 21 -8.03 3.80 -11.35
N ILE A 22 -7.82 4.36 -12.55
CA ILE A 22 -8.60 4.05 -13.76
C ILE A 22 -7.70 3.33 -14.75
N ILE A 23 -8.13 2.13 -15.14
CA ILE A 23 -7.46 1.29 -16.13
C ILE A 23 -8.23 1.41 -17.44
N THR A 24 -7.56 1.91 -18.48
CA THR A 24 -8.13 2.07 -19.82
C THR A 24 -7.64 0.98 -20.75
N GLU A 25 -8.28 0.82 -21.91
CA GLU A 25 -7.87 -0.14 -22.94
C GLU A 25 -6.40 0.04 -23.37
N GLY A 26 -5.91 1.29 -23.42
CA GLY A 26 -4.52 1.59 -23.75
C GLY A 26 -3.51 1.08 -22.72
N VAL A 27 -3.91 0.96 -21.45
CA VAL A 27 -3.07 0.35 -20.40
C VAL A 27 -2.86 -1.14 -20.70
N ILE A 28 -3.92 -1.81 -21.16
CA ILE A 28 -3.89 -3.25 -21.43
C ILE A 28 -3.20 -3.57 -22.76
N LYS A 29 -3.53 -2.83 -23.82
CA LYS A 29 -3.04 -3.12 -25.18
C LYS A 29 -1.66 -2.55 -25.46
N ASN A 30 -1.35 -1.39 -24.90
CA ASN A 30 -0.15 -0.62 -25.25
C ASN A 30 0.80 -0.41 -24.07
N GLY A 31 0.49 -0.95 -22.89
CA GLY A 31 1.31 -0.73 -21.69
C GLY A 31 1.32 0.72 -21.21
N ALA A 32 0.30 1.50 -21.56
CA ALA A 32 0.18 2.89 -21.09
C ALA A 32 0.05 2.94 -19.56
N ALA A 33 0.46 4.05 -18.95
CA ALA A 33 0.32 4.21 -17.51
C ALA A 33 -1.16 4.34 -17.08
N PRO A 34 -1.55 3.73 -15.94
CA PRO A 34 -2.88 3.89 -15.37
C PRO A 34 -3.10 5.34 -14.90
N GLN A 35 -4.35 5.81 -14.93
CA GLN A 35 -4.68 7.15 -14.44
C GLN A 35 -4.97 7.10 -12.94
N ILE A 36 -4.20 7.85 -12.15
CA ILE A 36 -4.32 7.86 -10.69
C ILE A 36 -4.80 9.23 -10.23
N THR A 37 -5.96 9.25 -9.58
CA THR A 37 -6.49 10.45 -8.91
C THR A 37 -6.11 10.39 -7.44
N ARG A 38 -5.47 11.46 -6.94
CA ARG A 38 -5.09 11.61 -5.54
C ARG A 38 -5.96 12.66 -4.84
N LYS A 39 -6.33 12.39 -3.58
CA LYS A 39 -6.99 13.36 -2.71
C LYS A 39 -6.03 14.50 -2.39
N LYS A 40 -6.51 15.74 -2.50
CA LYS A 40 -5.76 16.93 -2.11
C LYS A 40 -5.72 17.14 -0.60
N GLU A 41 -6.65 16.52 0.12
CA GLU A 41 -6.69 16.61 1.57
C GLU A 41 -5.53 15.80 2.14
N LEU A 42 -4.59 16.51 2.76
CA LEU A 42 -3.57 15.95 3.63
C LEU A 42 -4.28 15.15 4.71
N LEU A 43 -4.50 13.86 4.44
CA LEU A 43 -4.79 12.91 5.49
C LEU A 43 -3.57 12.99 6.41
N GLN A 44 -3.76 13.70 7.51
CA GLN A 44 -2.89 13.64 8.67
C GLN A 44 -2.71 12.17 8.95
N THR A 45 -1.57 11.63 8.52
CA THR A 45 -1.28 10.23 8.74
C THR A 45 -1.15 10.12 10.24
N ASN A 46 -2.18 9.56 10.88
CA ASN A 46 -2.00 8.84 12.14
C ASN A 46 -1.11 7.64 11.79
N SER A 47 0.16 7.91 11.46
CA SER A 47 1.20 6.91 11.45
C SER A 47 1.15 6.33 12.85
N VAL A 48 0.67 5.10 12.99
CA VAL A 48 0.89 4.35 14.21
C VAL A 48 2.40 4.19 14.27
N LYS A 49 3.06 5.14 14.96
CA LYS A 49 4.47 5.03 15.31
C LYS A 49 4.53 3.88 16.29
N LEU A 50 4.69 2.66 15.77
CA LEU A 50 5.06 1.51 16.58
C LEU A 50 6.38 1.88 17.23
N THR A 51 6.31 2.29 18.49
CA THR A 51 7.50 2.61 19.26
C THR A 51 8.22 1.30 19.55
N GLN A 52 9.54 1.29 19.59
CA GLN A 52 10.35 0.09 19.88
C GLN A 52 9.98 -0.59 21.22
N LYS A 53 9.18 0.05 22.09
CA LYS A 53 8.60 -0.56 23.29
C LYS A 53 7.62 -1.69 22.96
N ASP A 54 6.86 -1.60 21.87
CA ASP A 54 5.86 -2.61 21.49
C ASP A 54 6.51 -3.88 20.92
N ALA A 55 7.67 -3.74 20.26
CA ALA A 55 8.45 -4.87 19.74
C ALA A 55 9.04 -5.75 20.87
N LYS A 56 9.28 -5.20 22.06
CA LYS A 56 9.84 -5.95 23.20
C LYS A 56 8.81 -6.73 24.02
N LYS A 57 7.51 -6.61 23.74
CA LYS A 57 6.44 -7.38 24.43
C LYS A 57 6.09 -8.70 23.73
N ARG A 58 6.91 -9.17 22.77
CA ARG A 58 6.83 -10.56 22.32
C ARG A 58 7.48 -11.44 23.39
N GLN A 59 6.71 -11.76 24.43
CA GLN A 59 7.07 -12.78 25.41
C GLN A 59 7.57 -14.01 24.66
N LYS A 60 8.80 -14.46 24.99
CA LYS A 60 9.33 -15.75 24.56
C LYS A 60 8.28 -16.80 24.94
N ARG A 61 7.58 -17.35 23.94
CA ARG A 61 6.69 -18.48 24.15
C ARG A 61 7.61 -19.64 24.52
N SER A 62 7.64 -20.00 25.81
CA SER A 62 8.46 -21.09 26.33
C SER A 62 8.06 -22.37 25.59
N THR A 63 9.00 -23.01 24.91
CA THR A 63 8.84 -24.40 24.47
C THR A 63 8.84 -25.23 25.75
N ALA A 64 7.69 -25.84 26.08
CA ALA A 64 7.62 -26.86 27.11
C ALA A 64 8.33 -28.13 26.61
N SER A 65 9.08 -28.77 27.51
CA SER A 65 9.87 -29.97 27.26
C SER A 65 9.02 -31.24 27.20
#